data_AF-A0A359LJV2-F1
#
_entry.id   AF-A0A359LJV2-F1
#
_cell.length_a   1.000
_cell.length_b   1.000
_cell.length_c   1.000
_cell.angle_alpha   90.00
_cell.angle_beta   90.00
_cell.angle_gamma   90.00
#
_symmetry.space_group_name_H-M   'P 1'
#
loop_
_entity.id
_entity.type
_entity.pdbx_description
1 polymer ?
#
loop_
_entity_poly.entity_id
_entity_poly.type
_entity_poly.pdbx_seq_one_letter_code
_entity_poly.pdbx_strand_id
1 'polypeptide(L)'
;METDLNRIKKLSEEKEDENWKFRSFLKVCNIPSKKMDSIVHRLYHQVASKIDCESCTNCCKELNTVLEQEDLKKLSKYLEISIEQLKDQYLAKDTDLDSKNLHLRKDLVPY
;
A
#
# COMPACT_ATOMS: atom_id res chain seq x y z
N MET A 1 8.14 -7.71 18.74
CA MET A 1 8.24 -7.17 17.37
C MET A 1 8.20 -5.67 17.54
N GLU A 2 9.20 -4.96 17.03
CA GLU A 2 9.22 -3.49 17.10
C GLU A 2 8.18 -2.93 16.12
N THR A 3 7.40 -1.95 16.57
CA THR A 3 6.31 -1.32 15.78
C THR A 3 6.41 0.20 15.74
N ASP A 4 7.31 0.81 16.53
CA ASP A 4 7.58 2.24 16.47
C ASP A 4 8.31 2.60 15.17
N LEU A 5 7.69 3.45 14.33
CA LEU A 5 8.22 3.82 13.02
C LEU A 5 9.56 4.57 13.09
N ASN A 6 9.77 5.41 14.10
CA ASN A 6 11.02 6.16 14.25
C ASN A 6 12.16 5.21 14.64
N ARG A 7 11.88 4.26 15.52
CA ARG A 7 12.83 3.23 15.92
C ARG A 7 13.12 2.26 14.79
N ILE A 8 12.11 1.84 14.02
CA ILE A 8 12.30 1.00 12.82
C ILE A 8 13.20 1.72 11.80
N LYS A 9 12.95 3.01 11.54
CA LYS A 9 13.77 3.81 10.63
C LYS A 9 15.24 3.84 11.08
N LYS A 10 15.48 4.16 12.36
CA LYS A 10 16.82 4.18 12.93
C LYS A 10 17.52 2.81 12.84
N LEU A 11 16.82 1.73 13.19
CA LEU A 11 17.37 0.37 13.09
C LEU A 11 17.67 -0.02 11.63
N SER A 12 16.86 0.43 10.68
CA SER A 12 17.10 0.20 9.24
C SER A 12 18.39 0.87 8.79
N GLU A 13 18.61 2.13 9.18
CA GLU A 13 19.84 2.88 8.86
C GLU A 13 21.07 2.24 9.52
N GLU A 14 20.97 1.87 10.80
CA GLU A 14 22.06 1.20 11.54
C GLU A 14 22.45 -0.16 10.95
N LYS A 15 21.49 -0.87 10.33
CA LYS A 15 21.67 -2.22 9.78
C LYS A 15 21.73 -2.27 8.26
N GLU A 16 21.89 -1.15 7.57
CA GLU A 16 21.80 -1.09 6.11
C GLU A 16 22.78 -2.05 5.42
N ASP A 17 24.03 -2.12 5.89
CA ASP A 17 25.05 -3.05 5.35
C ASP A 17 24.68 -4.54 5.56
N GLU A 18 24.09 -4.87 6.72
CA GLU A 18 23.63 -6.21 7.04
C GLU A 18 22.44 -6.60 6.15
N ASN A 19 21.47 -5.69 6.03
CA ASN A 19 20.29 -5.83 5.19
C ASN A 19 20.68 -6.02 3.72
N TRP A 20 21.65 -5.23 3.23
CA TRP A 20 22.15 -5.35 1.87
C TRP A 20 22.79 -6.72 1.62
N LYS A 21 23.66 -7.18 2.53
CA LYS A 21 24.30 -8.51 2.44
C LYS A 21 23.25 -9.63 2.43
N PHE A 22 22.24 -9.53 3.29
CA PHE A 22 21.16 -10.50 3.33
C PHE A 22 20.35 -10.52 2.04
N ARG A 23 19.98 -9.36 1.48
CA ARG A 23 19.28 -9.26 0.19
C ARG A 23 20.09 -9.87 -0.95
N SER A 24 21.41 -9.62 -0.97
CA SER A 24 22.32 -10.22 -1.95
C SER A 24 22.40 -11.75 -1.79
N PHE A 25 22.48 -12.24 -0.55
CA PHE A 25 22.42 -13.67 -0.25
C PHE A 25 21.14 -14.33 -0.76
N LEU A 26 19.97 -13.71 -0.54
CA LEU A 26 18.68 -14.26 -1.00
C LEU A 26 18.61 -14.43 -2.53
N LYS A 27 19.33 -13.60 -3.30
CA LYS A 27 19.37 -13.69 -4.78
C LYS A 27 20.23 -14.84 -5.30
N VAL A 28 21.27 -15.24 -4.56
CA VAL A 28 22.21 -16.29 -4.96
C VAL A 28 21.95 -17.62 -4.25
N CYS A 29 21.12 -17.61 -3.21
CA CYS A 29 20.76 -18.80 -2.48
C CYS A 29 20.02 -19.78 -3.39
N ASN A 30 20.41 -21.06 -3.35
CA ASN A 30 19.86 -22.09 -4.23
C ASN A 30 18.52 -22.65 -3.70
N ILE A 31 17.63 -21.76 -3.24
CA ILE A 31 16.27 -22.10 -2.81
C ILE A 31 15.35 -21.93 -4.02
N PRO A 32 14.55 -22.96 -4.39
CA PRO A 32 13.56 -22.82 -5.45
C PRO A 32 12.60 -21.65 -5.16
N SER A 33 12.28 -20.83 -6.17
CA SER A 33 11.42 -19.65 -6.03
C SER A 33 10.11 -19.95 -5.29
N LYS A 34 9.41 -21.02 -5.67
CA LYS A 34 8.17 -21.45 -5.01
C LYS A 34 8.33 -21.69 -3.51
N LYS A 35 9.47 -22.25 -3.09
CA LYS A 35 9.76 -22.50 -1.67
C LYS A 35 10.09 -21.20 -0.95
N MET A 36 10.82 -20.29 -1.60
CA MET A 36 11.09 -18.96 -1.08
C MET A 36 9.78 -18.18 -0.86
N ASP A 37 8.90 -18.15 -1.85
CA ASP A 37 7.59 -17.49 -1.75
C ASP A 37 6.76 -18.06 -0.61
N SER A 38 6.72 -19.40 -0.46
CA SER A 38 6.02 -20.04 0.66
C SER A 38 6.55 -19.61 2.03
N ILE A 39 7.87 -19.48 2.17
CA ILE A 39 8.50 -18.99 3.41
C ILE A 39 8.08 -17.54 3.66
N VAL A 40 8.19 -16.68 2.64
CA VAL A 40 7.83 -15.25 2.75
C VAL A 40 6.36 -15.08 3.10
N HIS A 41 5.44 -15.77 2.42
CA HIS A 41 4.01 -15.69 2.72
C HIS A 41 3.68 -16.13 4.14
N ARG A 42 4.28 -17.24 4.61
CA ARG A 42 4.09 -17.68 5.99
C ARG A 42 4.56 -16.63 6.99
N LEU A 43 5.74 -16.05 6.79
CA LEU A 43 6.27 -14.99 7.66
C LEU A 43 5.41 -13.73 7.60
N TYR A 44 4.95 -13.34 6.41
CA TYR A 44 4.04 -12.23 6.20
C TYR A 44 2.76 -12.39 7.04
N HIS A 45 2.06 -13.53 6.94
CA HIS A 45 0.84 -13.75 7.72
C HIS A 45 1.08 -13.69 9.24
N GLN A 46 2.22 -14.20 9.71
CA GLN A 46 2.59 -14.14 11.13
C GLN A 46 2.89 -12.73 11.64
N VAL A 47 3.46 -11.88 10.79
CA VAL A 47 3.83 -10.49 11.12
C VAL A 47 2.62 -9.57 10.95
N ALA A 48 1.92 -9.65 9.82
CA ALA A 48 0.78 -8.82 9.49
C ALA A 48 -0.38 -8.97 10.49
N SER A 49 -0.59 -10.17 11.05
CA SER A 49 -1.60 -10.39 12.10
C SER A 49 -1.33 -9.64 13.41
N LYS A 50 -0.15 -9.04 13.56
CA LYS A 50 0.28 -8.25 14.73
C LYS A 50 0.44 -6.76 14.41
N ILE A 51 0.09 -6.34 13.19
CA ILE A 51 0.18 -4.95 12.73
C ILE A 51 -1.24 -4.46 12.48
N ASP A 52 -1.62 -3.42 13.20
CA ASP A 52 -2.82 -2.66 12.89
C ASP A 52 -2.47 -1.56 11.87
N CYS A 53 -2.90 -1.70 10.63
CA CYS A 53 -2.60 -0.72 9.57
C CYS A 53 -3.39 0.60 9.72
N GLU A 54 -4.46 0.60 10.51
CA GLU A 54 -5.24 1.80 10.82
C GLU A 54 -4.48 2.71 11.82
N SER A 55 -3.51 2.15 12.56
CA SER A 55 -2.74 2.91 13.55
C SER A 55 -1.85 4.01 12.95
N CYS A 56 -1.32 3.81 11.74
CA CYS A 56 -0.41 4.77 11.10
C CYS A 56 -0.95 5.38 9.81
N THR A 57 -1.87 4.69 9.13
CA THR A 57 -2.50 5.09 7.85
C THR A 57 -1.54 5.52 6.73
N ASN A 58 -0.23 5.27 6.85
CA ASN A 58 0.79 5.73 5.90
C ASN A 58 0.53 5.23 4.47
N CYS A 59 0.16 3.96 4.32
CA CYS A 59 -0.15 3.41 2.99
C CYS A 59 -1.37 4.09 2.37
N CYS A 60 -2.41 4.38 3.16
CA CYS A 60 -3.61 5.06 2.65
C CYS A 60 -3.35 6.53 2.32
N LYS A 61 -2.49 7.21 3.11
CA LYS A 61 -2.05 8.59 2.86
C LYS A 61 -1.21 8.70 1.58
N GLU A 62 -0.30 7.76 1.34
CA GLU A 62 0.64 7.83 0.22
C GLU A 62 0.08 7.25 -1.08
N LEU A 63 -0.58 6.09 -1.03
CA LEU A 63 -1.03 5.38 -2.23
C LEU A 63 -2.30 6.01 -2.79
N ASN A 64 -2.27 6.33 -4.09
CA ASN A 64 -3.47 6.65 -4.85
C ASN A 64 -4.04 5.36 -5.45
N THR A 65 -5.27 5.03 -5.09
CA THR A 65 -6.03 3.99 -5.77
C THR A 65 -6.66 4.56 -7.03
N VAL A 66 -6.23 4.06 -8.19
CA VAL A 66 -6.89 4.35 -9.46
C VAL A 66 -8.24 3.63 -9.47
N LEU A 67 -9.31 4.36 -9.74
CA LEU A 67 -10.65 3.81 -9.87
C LEU A 67 -11.00 3.59 -11.34
N GLU A 68 -11.42 2.36 -11.66
CA GLU A 68 -11.94 2.03 -12.97
C GLU A 68 -13.43 2.35 -13.10
N GLN A 69 -13.97 2.31 -14.31
CA GLN A 69 -15.40 2.58 -14.55
C GLN A 69 -16.32 1.61 -13.79
N GLU A 70 -15.89 0.37 -13.56
CA GLU A 70 -16.64 -0.59 -12.76
C GLU A 70 -16.70 -0.17 -11.28
N ASP A 71 -15.60 0.33 -10.73
CA ASP A 71 -15.53 0.84 -9.36
C ASP A 71 -16.43 2.05 -9.19
N LEU A 72 -16.41 2.99 -10.15
CA LEU A 72 -17.31 4.15 -10.14
C LEU A 72 -18.78 3.76 -10.11
N LYS A 73 -19.17 2.73 -10.88
CA LYS A 73 -20.56 2.22 -10.88
C LYS A 73 -20.92 1.60 -9.54
N LYS A 74 -20.02 0.81 -8.94
CA LYS A 74 -20.24 0.19 -7.62
C LYS A 74 -20.37 1.26 -6.53
N LEU A 75 -19.47 2.24 -6.51
CA LEU A 75 -19.47 3.33 -5.55
C LEU A 75 -20.69 4.24 -5.71
N SER A 76 -21.05 4.63 -6.94
CA SER A 76 -22.24 5.42 -7.25
C SER A 76 -23.52 4.73 -6.75
N LYS A 77 -23.63 3.41 -6.96
CA LYS A 77 -24.77 2.63 -6.45
C LYS A 77 -24.79 2.55 -4.93
N TYR A 78 -23.64 2.36 -4.29
CA TYR A 78 -23.53 2.24 -2.84
C TYR A 78 -23.83 3.57 -2.12
N LEU A 79 -23.36 4.68 -2.68
CA LEU A 79 -23.53 6.02 -2.13
C LEU A 79 -24.86 6.69 -2.56
N GLU A 80 -25.62 6.04 -3.44
CA GLU A 80 -26.89 6.55 -3.98
C GLU A 80 -26.78 7.93 -4.67
N ILE A 81 -25.63 8.20 -5.29
CA ILE A 81 -25.36 9.45 -6.06
C ILE A 81 -24.99 9.12 -7.51
N SER A 82 -25.13 10.09 -8.42
CA SER A 82 -24.70 9.88 -9.82
C SER A 82 -23.18 9.77 -9.94
N ILE A 83 -22.69 9.15 -11.03
CA ILE A 83 -21.25 9.06 -11.30
C ILE A 83 -20.63 10.46 -11.48
N GLU A 84 -21.37 11.41 -12.07
CA GLU A 84 -20.93 12.80 -12.18
C GLU A 84 -20.77 13.45 -10.80
N GLN A 85 -21.73 13.25 -9.90
CA GLN A 85 -21.66 13.74 -8.52
C GLN A 85 -20.49 13.09 -7.76
N LEU A 86 -20.28 11.79 -7.94
CA LEU A 86 -19.15 11.07 -7.35
C LEU A 86 -17.81 11.65 -7.81
N LYS A 87 -17.66 11.91 -9.11
CA LYS A 87 -16.45 12.51 -9.70
C LYS A 87 -16.17 13.90 -9.16
N ASP A 88 -17.20 14.72 -9.03
CA ASP A 88 -17.06 16.11 -8.57
C ASP A 88 -16.76 16.18 -7.06
N GLN A 89 -17.46 15.37 -6.26
CA GLN A 89 -17.37 15.42 -4.82
C GLN A 89 -16.12 14.71 -4.28
N TYR A 90 -15.75 13.54 -4.82
CA TYR A 90 -14.79 12.64 -4.16
C TYR A 90 -13.53 12.33 -4.96
N LEU A 91 -13.46 12.66 -6.25
CA LEU A 91 -12.37 12.23 -7.12
C LEU A 91 -11.53 13.40 -7.63
N ALA A 92 -10.24 13.14 -7.77
CA ALA A 92 -9.28 14.02 -8.43
C ALA A 92 -8.73 13.33 -9.68
N LYS A 93 -8.35 14.13 -10.68
CA LYS A 93 -7.62 13.65 -11.85
C LYS A 93 -6.14 13.61 -11.52
N ASP A 94 -5.45 12.56 -11.92
CA ASP A 94 -4.00 12.53 -11.83
C ASP A 94 -3.40 13.58 -12.78
N THR A 95 -2.47 14.39 -12.26
CA THR A 95 -1.81 15.45 -13.04
C THR A 95 -0.62 14.93 -13.83
N ASP A 96 -0.07 13.77 -13.47
CA ASP A 96 1.25 13.36 -13.97
C ASP A 96 1.19 12.26 -15.06
N LEU A 97 0.12 11.45 -15.13
CA LEU A 97 0.01 10.37 -16.12
C LEU A 97 -1.44 10.13 -16.55
N ASP A 98 -1.73 10.46 -17.81
CA ASP A 98 -2.98 10.24 -18.55
C ASP A 98 -4.25 10.80 -17.90
N SER A 99 -4.91 11.74 -18.59
CA SER A 99 -6.13 12.45 -18.17
C SER A 99 -7.39 11.58 -17.92
N LYS A 100 -7.24 10.25 -17.89
CA LYS A 100 -8.30 9.26 -17.68
C LYS A 100 -8.27 8.60 -16.30
N ASN A 101 -7.18 8.73 -15.54
CA ASN A 101 -7.06 8.11 -14.22
C ASN A 101 -7.68 9.01 -13.14
N LEU A 102 -8.70 8.48 -12.46
CA LEU A 102 -9.37 9.13 -11.33
C LEU A 102 -8.92 8.44 -10.04
N HIS A 103 -8.60 9.23 -9.02
CA HIS A 103 -8.26 8.74 -7.68
C HIS A 103 -9.07 9.47 -6.62
N LEU A 104 -9.17 8.88 -5.43
CA LEU A 104 -9.86 9.52 -4.30
C LEU A 104 -9.10 10.79 -3.86
N ARG A 105 -9.86 11.85 -3.63
CA ARG A 105 -9.35 13.10 -3.07
C ARG A 105 -8.79 12.87 -1.68
N LYS A 106 -7.47 13.04 -1.53
CA LYS A 106 -6.76 12.84 -0.25
C LYS A 106 -7.21 13.83 0.83
N ASP A 107 -7.68 15.02 0.45
CA ASP A 107 -8.14 16.05 1.38
C ASP A 107 -9.49 15.71 2.06
N LEU A 108 -10.23 14.76 1.51
CA LEU A 108 -11.51 14.31 2.05
C LEU A 108 -11.40 13.05 2.92
N VAL A 109 -10.23 12.43 2.98
CA VAL A 109 -10.02 11.23 3.78
C VAL A 109 -9.44 11.61 5.14
N PRO A 110 -10.19 11.47 6.25
CA PRO A 110 -9.67 11.74 7.57
C PRO A 110 -8.71 10.60 7.95
N TYR A 111 -7.42 10.90 7.98
CA TYR A 111 -6.34 9.97 8.30
C TYR A 111 -5.62 10.28 9.60
#